data_AF-B2AEQ8-F1
#
_entry.id   AF-B2AEQ8-F1
#
_cell.length_a   1.000
_cell.length_b   1.000
_cell.length_c   1.000
_cell.angle_alpha   90.00
_cell.angle_beta   90.00
_cell.angle_gamma   90.00
#
_symmetry.space_group_name_H-M   'P 1'
#
loop_
_entity.id
_entity.type
_entity.pdbx_description
1 polymer ?
#
loop_
_entity_poly.entity_id
_entity_poly.type
_entity_poly.pdbx_seq_one_letter_code
_entity_poly.pdbx_strand_id
1 'polypeptide(L)'
;MDSPTVAVEVSRQEDTFVKGFDDDSKEFWHETTLLPFIKLLQSSGYSNQDIVIHSKWYEPLPRLLPSFYRWARLTRVSTRYNRFIPALGGRPQSGKKPIFNARIMADGSPMELSVNFKETSNVRTVRFTIEATVPEAGTPIDPYNQEQTTRLLHDMTKSIPSIHLGQYNTFIRSLFLPASTAPSLLPKVPHETSLSQAWVAFDLAHGGDIMAKVYFMPFLKWLHTASSPSAAVSTKDITFDVARQCDGTYGSYNHPIALLDSYLCSFPSGPSRPTVQMVV
;
A
#
# COMPACT_ATOMS: atom_id res chain seq x y z
N MET A 1 40.84 -38.61 -16.20
CA MET A 1 39.40 -38.74 -15.90
C MET A 1 38.94 -37.40 -15.38
N ASP A 2 38.58 -36.52 -16.31
CA ASP A 2 38.14 -35.16 -16.01
C ASP A 2 36.65 -35.18 -15.65
N SER A 3 36.32 -34.65 -14.48
CA SER A 3 34.93 -34.48 -14.05
C SER A 3 34.35 -33.22 -14.71
N PRO A 4 33.18 -33.28 -15.36
CA PRO A 4 32.62 -32.12 -16.02
C PRO A 4 31.95 -31.20 -14.97
N THR A 5 32.43 -29.97 -14.87
CA THR A 5 31.79 -28.90 -14.12
C THR A 5 30.49 -28.52 -14.81
N VAL A 6 29.35 -28.94 -14.24
CA VAL A 6 28.03 -28.48 -14.68
C VAL A 6 27.88 -27.02 -14.29
N ALA A 7 27.95 -26.14 -15.28
CA ALA A 7 27.55 -24.74 -15.11
C ALA A 7 26.05 -24.72 -14.79
N VAL A 8 25.71 -24.38 -13.54
CA VAL A 8 24.34 -24.05 -13.18
C VAL A 8 24.03 -22.71 -13.82
N GLU A 9 23.39 -22.76 -14.97
CA GLU A 9 22.82 -21.60 -15.64
C GLU A 9 21.66 -21.10 -14.77
N VAL A 10 21.94 -20.13 -13.89
CA VAL A 10 20.91 -19.41 -13.16
C VAL A 10 20.15 -18.61 -14.20
N SER A 11 19.02 -19.16 -14.67
CA SER A 11 18.10 -18.45 -15.55
C SER A 11 17.78 -17.11 -14.89
N ARG A 12 18.13 -16.00 -15.55
CA ARG A 12 17.54 -14.70 -15.24
C ARG A 12 16.05 -14.87 -15.47
N GLN A 13 15.32 -15.13 -14.40
CA GLN A 13 13.88 -14.96 -14.39
C GLN A 13 13.68 -13.48 -14.67
N GLU A 14 13.27 -13.13 -15.89
CA GLU A 14 12.92 -11.77 -16.25
C GLU A 14 11.92 -11.28 -15.21
N ASP A 15 12.31 -10.28 -14.43
CA ASP A 15 11.42 -9.56 -13.53
C ASP A 15 10.26 -9.03 -14.38
N THR A 16 9.10 -9.67 -14.29
CA THR A 16 7.85 -9.29 -14.97
C THR A 16 7.23 -8.02 -14.38
N PHE A 17 8.06 -7.12 -13.84
CA PHE A 17 7.62 -5.92 -13.14
C PHE A 17 7.11 -4.89 -14.14
N VAL A 18 5.78 -4.77 -14.20
CA VAL A 18 4.96 -3.82 -14.97
C VAL A 18 5.47 -3.59 -16.40
N LYS A 19 5.02 -4.44 -17.35
CA LYS A 19 5.08 -4.07 -18.78
C LYS A 19 4.44 -2.68 -18.93
N GLY A 20 5.24 -1.67 -19.27
CA GLY A 20 4.76 -0.31 -19.53
C GLY A 20 5.07 0.75 -18.46
N PHE A 21 5.86 0.44 -17.43
CA PHE A 21 6.39 1.50 -16.54
C PHE A 21 7.60 2.18 -17.20
N ASP A 22 7.39 3.37 -17.76
CA ASP A 22 8.40 4.10 -18.50
C ASP A 22 9.55 4.61 -17.61
N ASP A 23 10.75 4.72 -18.19
CA ASP A 23 11.95 5.11 -17.44
C ASP A 23 11.87 6.56 -16.91
N ASP A 24 11.15 7.46 -17.60
CA ASP A 24 10.96 8.84 -17.15
C ASP A 24 10.12 8.89 -15.86
N SER A 25 9.11 8.02 -15.74
CA SER A 25 8.31 7.88 -14.52
C SER A 25 9.15 7.32 -13.36
N LYS A 26 10.05 6.36 -13.61
CA LYS A 26 11.00 5.87 -12.59
C LYS A 26 11.90 7.00 -12.09
N GLU A 27 12.48 7.74 -13.03
CA GLU A 27 13.38 8.85 -12.73
C GLU A 27 12.70 9.93 -11.90
N PHE A 28 11.51 10.35 -12.33
CA PHE A 28 10.70 11.31 -11.61
C PHE A 28 10.42 10.88 -10.17
N TRP A 29 9.91 9.65 -9.97
CA TRP A 29 9.55 9.19 -8.65
C TRP A 29 10.77 9.04 -7.76
N HIS A 30 11.87 8.52 -8.29
CA HIS A 30 13.11 8.40 -7.56
C HIS A 30 13.60 9.77 -7.06
N GLU A 31 13.70 10.78 -7.94
CA GLU A 31 14.13 12.14 -7.55
C GLU A 31 13.21 12.77 -6.52
N THR A 32 11.90 12.64 -6.73
CA THR A 32 10.88 13.34 -5.94
C THR A 32 10.68 12.70 -4.56
N THR A 33 10.96 11.40 -4.41
CA THR A 33 10.66 10.67 -3.16
C THR A 33 11.90 10.25 -2.40
N LEU A 34 12.99 9.82 -3.05
CA LEU A 34 14.17 9.28 -2.34
C LEU A 34 14.90 10.35 -1.53
N LEU A 35 15.12 11.55 -2.10
CA LEU A 35 15.87 12.59 -1.40
C LEU A 35 15.12 13.12 -0.17
N PRO A 36 13.82 13.46 -0.24
CA PRO A 36 13.04 13.77 0.95
C PRO A 36 13.02 12.62 1.97
N PHE A 37 12.90 11.38 1.49
CA PHE A 37 12.88 10.20 2.35
C PHE A 37 14.17 10.01 3.14
N ILE A 38 15.35 10.11 2.49
CA ILE A 38 16.65 10.03 3.17
C ILE A 38 16.79 11.14 4.22
N LYS A 39 16.45 12.38 3.86
CA LYS A 39 16.50 13.52 4.80
C LYS A 39 15.57 13.31 6.00
N LEU A 40 14.41 12.72 5.77
CA LEU A 40 13.44 12.42 6.81
C LEU A 40 13.97 11.35 7.78
N LEU A 41 14.59 10.28 7.27
CA LEU A 41 15.22 9.26 8.11
C LEU A 41 16.38 9.83 8.93
N GLN A 42 17.26 10.64 8.31
CA GLN A 42 18.36 11.31 9.00
C GLN A 42 17.88 12.19 10.15
N SER A 43 16.89 13.06 9.88
CA SER A 43 16.31 13.94 10.90
C SER A 43 15.47 13.21 11.95
N SER A 44 15.15 11.94 11.71
CA SER A 44 14.41 11.05 12.63
C SER A 44 15.33 10.16 13.45
N GLY A 45 16.65 10.35 13.36
CA GLY A 45 17.63 9.66 14.21
C GLY A 45 17.97 8.23 13.76
N TYR A 46 17.65 7.86 12.52
CA TYR A 46 18.03 6.56 11.96
C TYR A 46 19.55 6.51 11.76
N SER A 47 20.15 5.35 12.05
CA SER A 47 21.58 5.16 11.79
C SER A 47 21.86 5.14 10.29
N ASN A 48 23.10 5.39 9.88
CA ASN A 48 23.50 5.26 8.47
C ASN A 48 23.21 3.85 7.93
N GLN A 49 23.33 2.82 8.77
CA GLN A 49 23.02 1.45 8.40
C GLN A 49 21.52 1.27 8.15
N ASP A 50 20.66 1.82 9.02
CA ASP A 50 19.20 1.77 8.85
C ASP A 50 18.75 2.56 7.63
N ILE A 51 19.29 3.77 7.43
CA ILE A 51 19.01 4.59 6.25
C ILE A 51 19.28 3.80 5.00
N VAL A 52 20.35 3.01 4.99
CA VAL A 52 20.76 2.23 3.82
C VAL A 52 19.92 1.00 3.65
N ILE A 53 19.56 0.31 4.73
CA ILE A 53 18.59 -0.78 4.67
C ILE A 53 17.25 -0.27 4.11
N HIS A 54 16.78 0.88 4.59
CA HIS A 54 15.52 1.47 4.15
C HIS A 54 15.60 2.12 2.76
N SER A 55 16.77 2.59 2.34
CA SER A 55 16.99 3.10 0.98
C SER A 55 17.10 2.00 -0.06
N LYS A 56 17.42 0.75 0.33
CA LYS A 56 17.45 -0.41 -0.60
C LYS A 56 16.11 -0.72 -1.25
N TRP A 57 15.03 -0.15 -0.72
CA TRP A 57 13.68 -0.24 -1.25
C TRP A 57 13.43 0.67 -2.45
N TYR A 58 14.31 1.66 -2.66
CA TYR A 58 14.35 2.50 -3.85
C TYR A 58 15.35 1.90 -4.87
N GLU A 59 15.01 1.99 -6.16
CA GLU A 59 15.92 1.59 -7.25
C GLU A 59 17.18 2.46 -7.23
N PRO A 60 18.39 1.92 -7.43
CA PRO A 60 19.54 2.75 -7.74
C PRO A 60 19.48 3.14 -9.23
N LEU A 61 19.11 4.39 -9.53
CA LEU A 61 19.22 4.94 -10.89
C LEU A 61 20.67 5.26 -11.26
N PRO A 62 21.30 4.59 -12.25
CA PRO A 62 22.74 4.70 -12.56
C PRO A 62 23.28 6.11 -12.82
N ARG A 63 22.40 7.09 -12.98
CA ARG A 63 22.72 8.45 -13.44
C ARG A 63 22.61 9.51 -12.36
N LEU A 64 22.02 9.22 -11.21
CA LEU A 64 21.76 10.22 -10.17
C LEU A 64 22.64 9.96 -8.94
N LEU A 65 23.67 10.82 -8.79
CA LEU A 65 24.62 10.96 -7.68
C LEU A 65 25.82 9.98 -7.67
N PRO A 66 26.95 10.35 -8.32
CA PRO A 66 28.21 9.61 -8.24
C PRO A 66 28.71 9.35 -6.80
N SER A 67 28.40 10.25 -5.87
CA SER A 67 28.75 10.15 -4.44
C SER A 67 27.92 9.09 -3.70
N PHE A 68 26.62 8.99 -3.98
CA PHE A 68 25.76 7.93 -3.44
C PHE A 68 26.13 6.57 -4.04
N TYR A 69 26.42 6.54 -5.34
CA TYR A 69 26.90 5.34 -6.05
C TYR A 69 28.21 4.79 -5.51
N ARG A 70 29.18 5.65 -5.18
CA ARG A 70 30.45 5.20 -4.61
C ARG A 70 30.25 4.54 -3.24
N TRP A 71 29.27 5.00 -2.47
CA TRP A 71 28.94 4.47 -1.14
C TRP A 71 28.09 3.19 -1.23
N ALA A 72 27.09 3.14 -2.12
CA ALA A 72 26.24 1.97 -2.36
C ALA A 72 26.97 0.81 -3.07
N ARG A 73 27.92 1.09 -3.96
CA ARG A 73 28.68 0.07 -4.72
C ARG A 73 29.71 -0.69 -3.86
N LEU A 74 30.17 -0.11 -2.75
CA LEU A 74 31.11 -0.76 -1.82
C LEU A 74 30.46 -1.85 -0.96
N THR A 75 29.13 -1.87 -0.83
CA THR A 75 28.44 -2.76 0.12
C THR A 75 27.93 -4.08 -0.49
N ARG A 76 28.21 -4.38 -1.78
CA ARG A 76 27.77 -5.63 -2.48
C ARG A 76 26.33 -6.04 -2.14
N VAL A 77 25.38 -5.12 -2.28
CA VAL A 77 24.00 -5.34 -1.83
C VAL A 77 23.13 -5.83 -2.99
N SER A 78 22.50 -7.00 -2.80
CA SER A 78 21.67 -7.72 -3.76
C SER A 78 20.32 -7.07 -4.07
N THR A 79 19.87 -7.30 -5.30
CA THR A 79 18.56 -7.08 -5.96
C THR A 79 17.28 -7.23 -5.12
N ARG A 80 16.92 -6.21 -4.33
CA ARG A 80 15.55 -6.08 -3.72
C ARG A 80 14.78 -4.86 -4.25
N TYR A 81 15.27 -4.29 -5.37
CA TYR A 81 15.19 -2.88 -5.77
C TYR A 81 13.92 -2.42 -6.53
N ASN A 82 12.97 -3.29 -6.87
CA ASN A 82 12.02 -3.03 -7.96
C ASN A 82 10.55 -2.82 -7.55
N ARG A 83 10.20 -2.70 -6.27
CA ARG A 83 8.79 -2.90 -5.86
C ARG A 83 7.96 -1.65 -5.60
N PHE A 84 8.55 -0.65 -4.94
CA PHE A 84 7.79 0.53 -4.53
C PHE A 84 7.61 1.54 -5.66
N ILE A 85 8.70 1.90 -6.35
CA ILE A 85 8.65 2.90 -7.42
C ILE A 85 7.66 2.50 -8.52
N PRO A 86 7.64 1.25 -9.03
CA PRO A 86 6.67 0.91 -10.06
C PRO A 86 5.24 0.76 -9.51
N ALA A 87 5.08 0.59 -8.20
CA ALA A 87 3.76 0.62 -7.56
C ALA A 87 3.19 2.05 -7.41
N LEU A 88 3.96 3.11 -7.65
CA LEU A 88 3.45 4.50 -7.63
C LEU A 88 2.74 4.89 -8.93
N GLY A 89 2.75 4.04 -9.96
CA GLY A 89 2.14 4.34 -11.25
C GLY A 89 2.88 5.43 -12.05
N GLY A 90 2.29 5.82 -13.19
CA GLY A 90 2.90 6.84 -14.05
C GLY A 90 3.04 8.19 -13.35
N ARG A 91 4.10 8.94 -13.68
CA ARG A 91 4.32 10.25 -13.05
C ARG A 91 3.15 11.22 -13.30
N PRO A 92 2.82 12.11 -12.35
CA PRO A 92 1.88 13.19 -12.59
C PRO A 92 2.35 14.08 -13.75
N GLN A 93 1.42 14.45 -14.63
CA GLN A 93 1.69 15.36 -15.75
C GLN A 93 0.83 16.61 -15.63
N SER A 94 1.46 17.78 -15.74
CA SER A 94 0.74 19.06 -15.65
C SER A 94 -0.40 19.11 -16.68
N GLY A 95 -1.60 19.48 -16.21
CA GLY A 95 -2.80 19.57 -17.04
C GLY A 95 -3.46 18.23 -17.41
N LYS A 96 -2.91 17.08 -16.98
CA LYS A 96 -3.53 15.76 -17.21
C LYS A 96 -3.99 15.15 -15.90
N LYS A 97 -5.28 14.81 -15.83
CA LYS A 97 -5.82 14.01 -14.73
C LYS A 97 -5.45 12.54 -14.93
N PRO A 98 -5.02 11.83 -13.88
CA PRO A 98 -4.78 10.39 -13.99
C PRO A 98 -6.12 9.67 -14.23
N ILE A 99 -6.07 8.51 -14.88
CA ILE A 99 -7.27 7.66 -15.10
C ILE A 99 -7.84 7.24 -13.75
N PHE A 100 -6.96 6.81 -12.84
CA PHE A 100 -7.29 6.52 -11.46
C PHE A 100 -6.69 7.57 -10.53
N ASN A 101 -7.51 8.14 -9.65
CA ASN A 101 -7.08 9.14 -8.69
C ASN A 101 -6.85 8.47 -7.33
N ALA A 102 -5.58 8.23 -6.98
CA ALA A 102 -5.20 7.72 -5.67
C ALA A 102 -5.47 8.80 -4.61
N ARG A 103 -6.48 8.59 -3.75
CA ARG A 103 -6.94 9.61 -2.79
C ARG A 103 -6.24 9.52 -1.44
N ILE A 104 -4.95 9.19 -1.43
CA ILE A 104 -4.13 9.30 -0.22
C ILE A 104 -3.95 10.76 0.15
N MET A 105 -3.55 11.56 -0.83
CA MET A 105 -3.36 13.00 -0.68
C MET A 105 -4.50 13.76 -1.37
N ALA A 106 -4.78 14.97 -0.90
CA ALA A 106 -5.83 15.81 -1.46
C ALA A 106 -5.60 16.17 -2.95
N ASP A 107 -4.33 16.21 -3.37
CA ASP A 107 -3.90 16.48 -4.75
C ASP A 107 -3.92 15.25 -5.67
N GLY A 108 -4.27 14.07 -5.15
CA GLY A 108 -4.29 12.81 -5.89
C GLY A 108 -2.93 12.11 -5.98
N SER A 109 -1.93 12.55 -5.21
CA SER A 109 -0.64 11.88 -5.14
C SER A 109 -0.79 10.49 -4.49
N PRO A 110 -0.19 9.43 -5.09
CA PRO A 110 -0.33 8.04 -4.63
C PRO A 110 0.56 7.70 -3.43
N MET A 111 1.19 8.70 -2.82
CA MET A 111 2.15 8.52 -1.74
C MET A 111 2.09 9.65 -0.71
N GLU A 112 2.19 9.28 0.56
CA GLU A 112 2.35 10.18 1.70
C GLU A 112 3.55 9.75 2.56
N LEU A 113 4.34 10.71 3.05
CA LEU A 113 5.33 10.50 4.10
C LEU A 113 4.78 10.98 5.44
N SER A 114 4.93 10.18 6.50
CA SER A 114 4.54 10.59 7.86
C SER A 114 5.61 10.24 8.88
N VAL A 115 5.60 10.97 10.01
CA VAL A 115 6.51 10.72 11.13
C VAL A 115 5.70 10.55 12.39
N ASN A 116 5.98 9.47 13.13
CA ASN A 116 5.48 9.27 14.47
C ASN A 116 6.33 10.05 15.47
N PHE A 117 5.81 11.16 15.99
CA PHE A 117 6.41 11.88 17.11
C PHE A 117 5.92 11.28 18.42
N LYS A 118 6.84 10.69 19.20
CA LYS A 118 6.55 10.19 20.54
C LYS A 118 7.06 11.19 21.56
N GLU A 119 6.18 11.71 22.41
CA GLU A 119 6.53 12.76 23.39
C GLU A 119 7.66 12.33 24.34
N THR A 120 7.70 11.05 24.70
CA THR A 120 8.65 10.49 25.67
C THR A 120 9.87 9.82 25.03
N SER A 121 9.98 9.83 23.70
CA SER A 121 11.03 9.13 22.97
C SER A 121 11.63 10.01 21.88
N ASN A 122 12.95 10.19 21.91
CA ASN A 122 13.69 10.83 20.84
C ASN A 122 13.74 9.97 19.56
N VAL A 123 13.41 8.68 19.67
CA VAL A 123 13.27 7.76 18.53
C VAL A 123 11.94 8.06 17.83
N ARG A 124 12.05 8.50 16.58
CA ARG A 124 10.90 8.77 15.69
C ARG A 124 10.77 7.63 14.70
N THR A 125 9.53 7.22 14.41
CA THR A 125 9.26 6.21 13.37
C THR A 125 8.82 6.93 12.11
N VAL A 126 9.62 6.85 11.06
CA VAL A 126 9.22 7.28 9.73
C VAL A 126 8.31 6.22 9.14
N ARG A 127 7.25 6.68 8.46
CA ARG A 127 6.35 5.84 7.69
C ARG A 127 6.15 6.44 6.32
N PHE A 128 5.77 5.59 5.38
CA PHE A 128 5.21 6.04 4.13
C PHE A 128 3.97 5.21 3.79
N THR A 129 2.97 5.86 3.23
CA THR A 129 1.71 5.25 2.80
C THR A 129 1.61 5.38 1.30
N ILE A 130 1.26 4.30 0.61
CA ILE A 130 1.01 4.32 -0.84
C ILE A 130 -0.30 3.63 -1.19
N GLU A 131 -0.84 4.02 -2.34
CA GLU A 131 -1.90 3.28 -3.00
C GLU A 131 -1.25 2.69 -4.25
N ALA A 132 -0.97 1.39 -4.18
CA ALA A 132 -0.28 0.74 -5.26
C ALA A 132 -1.17 0.78 -6.51
N THR A 133 -0.63 1.30 -7.62
CA THR A 133 -1.38 1.54 -8.84
C THR A 133 -0.57 1.21 -10.10
N VAL A 134 -1.27 1.06 -11.21
CA VAL A 134 -0.73 0.70 -12.54
C VAL A 134 -1.44 1.51 -13.63
N PRO A 135 -0.90 1.60 -14.86
CA PRO A 135 -1.56 2.30 -15.97
C PRO A 135 -2.99 1.81 -16.26
N GLU A 136 -3.29 0.55 -15.97
CA GLU A 136 -4.60 -0.07 -16.16
C GLU A 136 -5.61 0.26 -15.06
N ALA A 137 -5.19 0.89 -13.96
CA ALA A 137 -6.07 1.26 -12.85
C ALA A 137 -7.18 2.21 -13.33
N GLY A 138 -8.41 1.93 -12.92
CA GLY A 138 -9.60 2.68 -13.35
C GLY A 138 -10.07 2.38 -14.78
N THR A 139 -9.36 1.54 -15.54
CA THR A 139 -9.81 1.05 -16.85
C THR A 139 -10.74 -0.16 -16.69
N PRO A 140 -11.40 -0.64 -17.76
CA PRO A 140 -12.18 -1.89 -17.69
C PRO A 140 -11.37 -3.13 -17.29
N ILE A 141 -10.04 -3.10 -17.39
CA ILE A 141 -9.15 -4.21 -17.00
C ILE A 141 -8.98 -4.27 -15.48
N ASP A 142 -8.82 -3.12 -14.82
CA ASP A 142 -8.74 -3.00 -13.35
C ASP A 142 -9.59 -1.81 -12.87
N PRO A 143 -10.93 -1.95 -12.83
CA PRO A 143 -11.82 -0.82 -12.59
C PRO A 143 -11.74 -0.26 -11.16
N TYR A 144 -11.16 -1.02 -10.23
CA TYR A 144 -11.15 -0.69 -8.80
C TYR A 144 -9.74 -0.54 -8.21
N ASN A 145 -8.67 -0.68 -9.02
CA ASN A 145 -7.27 -0.60 -8.58
C ASN A 145 -6.92 -1.57 -7.43
N GLN A 146 -7.38 -2.82 -7.51
CA GLN A 146 -7.23 -3.80 -6.42
C GLN A 146 -6.01 -4.70 -6.59
N GLU A 147 -5.67 -5.02 -7.84
CA GLU A 147 -4.70 -6.07 -8.15
C GLU A 147 -3.27 -5.67 -7.81
N GLN A 148 -2.92 -4.40 -8.00
CA GLN A 148 -1.55 -3.95 -7.78
C GLN A 148 -1.14 -3.99 -6.31
N THR A 149 -2.06 -3.66 -5.39
CA THR A 149 -1.80 -3.79 -3.95
C THR A 149 -1.56 -5.25 -3.56
N THR A 150 -2.37 -6.18 -4.10
CA THR A 150 -2.20 -7.63 -3.91
C THR A 150 -0.83 -8.09 -4.37
N ARG A 151 -0.43 -7.70 -5.59
CA ARG A 151 0.87 -8.06 -6.17
C ARG A 151 2.04 -7.52 -5.34
N LEU A 152 1.99 -6.25 -4.96
CA LEU A 152 3.01 -5.62 -4.12
C LEU A 152 3.22 -6.42 -2.83
N LEU A 153 2.15 -6.72 -2.10
CA LEU A 153 2.23 -7.42 -0.82
C LEU A 153 2.75 -8.87 -0.98
N HIS A 154 2.28 -9.59 -2.01
CA HIS A 154 2.79 -10.93 -2.33
C HIS A 154 4.27 -10.93 -2.72
N ASP A 155 4.72 -9.90 -3.44
CA ASP A 155 6.13 -9.79 -3.77
C ASP A 155 6.95 -9.50 -2.52
N MET A 156 6.46 -8.62 -1.63
CA MET A 156 7.12 -8.31 -0.36
C MET A 156 7.34 -9.55 0.52
N THR A 157 6.41 -10.51 0.56
CA THR A 157 6.61 -11.75 1.33
C THR A 157 7.79 -12.59 0.83
N LYS A 158 8.20 -12.44 -0.44
CA LYS A 158 9.37 -13.16 -0.99
C LYS A 158 10.69 -12.68 -0.40
N SER A 159 10.74 -11.49 0.20
CA SER A 159 11.98 -10.90 0.75
C SER A 159 11.90 -10.46 2.20
N ILE A 160 10.70 -10.34 2.77
CA ILE A 160 10.46 -9.95 4.16
C ILE A 160 9.74 -11.10 4.86
N PRO A 161 10.49 -12.01 5.52
CA PRO A 161 9.90 -13.19 6.15
C PRO A 161 8.86 -12.89 7.24
N SER A 162 8.91 -11.70 7.83
CA SER A 162 7.98 -11.26 8.88
C SER A 162 6.61 -10.78 8.35
N ILE A 163 6.45 -10.60 7.04
CA ILE A 163 5.14 -10.22 6.46
C ILE A 163 4.30 -11.48 6.26
N HIS A 164 3.14 -11.49 6.90
CA HIS A 164 2.14 -12.55 6.76
C HIS A 164 0.83 -11.97 6.19
N LEU A 165 0.31 -12.58 5.13
CA LEU A 165 -0.88 -12.09 4.43
C LEU A 165 -2.19 -12.73 4.92
N GLY A 166 -2.19 -13.41 6.06
CA GLY A 166 -3.37 -14.11 6.58
C GLY A 166 -4.57 -13.19 6.76
N GLN A 167 -4.39 -12.10 7.54
CA GLN A 167 -5.44 -11.09 7.74
C GLN A 167 -5.78 -10.40 6.43
N TYR A 168 -4.77 -9.94 5.68
CA TYR A 168 -4.95 -9.33 4.36
C TYR A 168 -5.88 -10.17 3.45
N ASN A 169 -5.65 -11.47 3.36
CA ASN A 169 -6.46 -12.40 2.57
C ASN A 169 -7.91 -12.49 3.06
N THR A 170 -8.15 -12.44 4.37
CA THR A 170 -9.51 -12.37 4.93
C THR A 170 -10.22 -11.08 4.52
N PHE A 171 -9.53 -9.94 4.60
CA PHE A 171 -10.09 -8.65 4.23
C PHE A 171 -10.42 -8.55 2.75
N ILE A 172 -9.51 -8.92 1.84
CA ILE A 172 -9.79 -8.82 0.39
C ILE A 172 -10.94 -9.74 -0.04
N ARG A 173 -11.09 -10.93 0.56
CA ARG A 173 -12.20 -11.83 0.24
C ARG A 173 -13.56 -11.20 0.58
N SER A 174 -13.60 -10.41 1.64
CA SER A 174 -14.84 -9.75 2.09
C SER A 174 -15.08 -8.42 1.39
N LEU A 175 -14.03 -7.62 1.16
CA LEU A 175 -14.16 -6.23 0.76
C LEU A 175 -13.94 -5.99 -0.73
N PHE A 176 -13.05 -6.73 -1.40
CA PHE A 176 -12.80 -6.51 -2.81
C PHE A 176 -13.97 -6.98 -3.68
N LEU A 177 -14.08 -6.36 -4.85
CA LEU A 177 -15.17 -6.55 -5.80
C LEU A 177 -14.67 -7.19 -7.11
N PRO A 178 -15.43 -8.14 -7.69
CA PRO A 178 -15.14 -8.64 -9.02
C PRO A 178 -15.26 -7.52 -10.07
N ALA A 179 -14.34 -7.46 -11.04
CA ALA A 179 -14.37 -6.46 -12.11
C ALA A 179 -15.69 -6.47 -12.91
N SER A 180 -16.34 -7.63 -13.03
CA SER A 180 -17.65 -7.77 -13.69
C SER A 180 -18.78 -6.95 -13.06
N THR A 181 -18.60 -6.49 -11.81
CA THR A 181 -19.57 -5.63 -11.13
C THR A 181 -19.46 -4.14 -11.52
N ALA A 182 -18.33 -3.73 -12.10
CA ALA A 182 -18.03 -2.32 -12.37
C ALA A 182 -19.06 -1.63 -13.28
N PRO A 183 -19.54 -2.24 -14.39
CA PRO A 183 -20.51 -1.57 -15.27
C PRO A 183 -21.83 -1.19 -14.58
N SER A 184 -22.24 -1.93 -13.55
CA SER A 184 -23.49 -1.66 -12.82
C SER A 184 -23.27 -0.86 -11.53
N LEU A 185 -22.08 -0.90 -10.95
CA LEU A 185 -21.75 -0.23 -9.69
C LEU A 185 -21.20 1.18 -9.89
N LEU A 186 -20.22 1.36 -10.78
CA LEU A 186 -19.53 2.65 -10.96
C LEU A 186 -20.48 3.82 -11.31
N PRO A 187 -21.53 3.65 -12.14
CA PRO A 187 -22.49 4.73 -12.39
C PRO A 187 -23.28 5.20 -11.16
N LYS A 188 -23.29 4.40 -10.08
CA LYS A 188 -23.97 4.74 -8.81
C LYS A 188 -23.05 5.44 -7.82
N VAL A 189 -21.73 5.47 -8.08
CA VAL A 189 -20.77 6.14 -7.22
C VAL A 189 -20.98 7.65 -7.34
N PRO A 190 -21.22 8.39 -6.24
CA PRO A 190 -21.39 9.84 -6.31
C PRO A 190 -20.14 10.49 -6.91
N HIS A 191 -20.36 11.55 -7.70
CA HIS A 191 -19.27 12.31 -8.32
C HIS A 191 -18.20 12.71 -7.29
N GLU A 192 -16.93 12.69 -7.70
CA GLU A 192 -15.74 12.99 -6.86
C GLU A 192 -15.44 12.02 -5.71
N THR A 193 -16.28 11.02 -5.45
CA THR A 193 -16.00 9.99 -4.45
C THR A 193 -14.77 9.18 -4.84
N SER A 194 -13.91 8.89 -3.86
CA SER A 194 -12.76 8.04 -4.10
C SER A 194 -13.16 6.63 -4.53
N LEU A 195 -12.42 6.08 -5.50
CA LEU A 195 -12.50 4.66 -5.86
C LEU A 195 -11.45 3.81 -5.14
N SER A 196 -10.61 4.41 -4.27
CA SER A 196 -9.61 3.69 -3.49
C SER A 196 -10.25 2.54 -2.70
N GLN A 197 -9.59 1.39 -2.73
CA GLN A 197 -10.02 0.18 -2.00
C GLN A 197 -9.03 -0.26 -0.94
N ALA A 198 -7.73 -0.03 -1.18
CA ALA A 198 -6.68 -0.37 -0.24
C ALA A 198 -5.50 0.60 -0.32
N TRP A 199 -5.04 1.08 0.83
CA TRP A 199 -3.74 1.76 0.98
C TRP A 199 -2.81 0.90 1.81
N VAL A 200 -1.51 0.98 1.56
CA VAL A 200 -0.49 0.26 2.33
C VAL A 200 0.45 1.26 2.98
N ALA A 201 0.50 1.27 4.31
CA ALA A 201 1.52 1.99 5.05
C ALA A 201 2.65 1.08 5.53
N PHE A 202 3.86 1.61 5.50
CA PHE A 202 5.07 0.93 5.92
C PHE A 202 5.69 1.68 7.09
N ASP A 203 5.66 1.08 8.27
CA ASP A 203 6.41 1.56 9.43
C ASP A 203 7.86 1.06 9.31
N LEU A 204 8.80 2.00 9.33
CA LEU A 204 10.23 1.71 9.21
C LEU A 204 10.81 1.58 10.61
N ALA A 205 11.06 0.36 11.06
CA ALA A 205 11.66 0.17 12.37
C ALA A 205 13.14 0.61 12.36
N HIS A 206 13.62 1.05 13.52
CA HIS A 206 15.05 1.14 13.78
C HIS A 206 15.60 -0.29 13.82
N GLY A 207 16.77 -0.54 13.22
CA GLY A 207 17.29 -1.90 12.99
C GLY A 207 17.01 -2.47 11.60
N GLY A 208 16.24 -1.76 10.76
CA GLY A 208 16.04 -2.11 9.35
C GLY A 208 14.82 -2.98 9.05
N ASP A 209 14.04 -3.36 10.06
CA ASP A 209 12.77 -4.09 9.88
C ASP A 209 11.66 -3.18 9.33
N ILE A 210 10.67 -3.79 8.67
CA ILE A 210 9.49 -3.12 8.13
C ILE A 210 8.23 -3.84 8.57
N MET A 211 7.23 -3.05 8.96
CA MET A 211 5.87 -3.52 9.19
C MET A 211 4.93 -2.89 8.15
N ALA A 212 4.19 -3.72 7.43
CA ALA A 212 3.16 -3.27 6.50
C ALA A 212 1.78 -3.28 7.18
N LYS A 213 0.98 -2.23 6.95
CA LYS A 213 -0.41 -2.08 7.41
C LYS A 213 -1.27 -1.77 6.19
N VAL A 214 -2.44 -2.41 6.10
CA VAL A 214 -3.34 -2.19 4.95
C VAL A 214 -4.62 -1.54 5.45
N TYR A 215 -4.92 -0.37 4.90
CA TYR A 215 -6.15 0.35 5.15
C TYR A 215 -7.16 -0.02 4.07
N PHE A 216 -8.32 -0.54 4.44
CA PHE A 216 -9.37 -0.91 3.49
C PHE A 216 -10.56 0.04 3.55
N MET A 217 -11.09 0.42 2.38
CA MET A 217 -12.26 1.31 2.26
C MET A 217 -13.50 0.49 1.89
N PRO A 218 -14.44 0.25 2.82
CA PRO A 218 -15.62 -0.59 2.59
C PRO A 218 -16.69 0.09 1.73
N PHE A 219 -16.50 1.33 1.29
CA PHE A 219 -17.52 2.12 0.60
C PHE A 219 -18.08 1.45 -0.66
N LEU A 220 -17.22 0.98 -1.58
CA LEU A 220 -17.68 0.32 -2.80
C LEU A 220 -18.38 -1.01 -2.49
N LYS A 221 -17.87 -1.77 -1.50
CA LYS A 221 -18.53 -2.99 -1.03
C LYS A 221 -19.93 -2.69 -0.48
N TRP A 222 -20.05 -1.66 0.34
CA TRP A 222 -21.33 -1.18 0.87
C TRP A 222 -22.29 -0.84 -0.27
N LEU A 223 -21.88 0.00 -1.22
CA LEU A 223 -22.71 0.41 -2.36
C LEU A 223 -23.15 -0.80 -3.20
N HIS A 224 -22.27 -1.79 -3.37
CA HIS A 224 -22.58 -3.04 -4.05
C HIS A 224 -23.64 -3.86 -3.31
N THR A 225 -23.49 -4.02 -1.98
CA THR A 225 -24.43 -4.78 -1.15
C THR A 225 -25.78 -4.08 -0.96
N ALA A 226 -25.78 -2.75 -0.82
CA ALA A 226 -26.98 -1.93 -0.68
C ALA A 226 -27.84 -1.94 -1.96
N SER A 227 -27.25 -2.31 -3.10
CA SER A 227 -28.00 -2.54 -4.34
C SER A 227 -28.79 -3.86 -4.33
N SER A 228 -28.62 -4.72 -3.32
CA SER A 228 -29.41 -5.95 -3.12
C SER A 228 -30.57 -5.69 -2.15
N PRO A 229 -31.81 -6.07 -2.49
CA PRO A 229 -33.00 -5.75 -1.69
C PRO A 229 -33.12 -6.48 -0.33
N SER A 230 -32.13 -7.26 0.09
CA SER A 230 -32.25 -8.22 1.20
C SER A 230 -31.73 -7.75 2.57
N ALA A 231 -31.05 -6.61 2.72
CA ALA A 231 -30.78 -5.98 4.03
C ALA A 231 -30.24 -4.55 3.88
N ALA A 232 -30.64 -3.66 4.79
CA ALA A 232 -29.97 -2.36 4.96
C ALA A 232 -28.63 -2.58 5.68
N VAL A 233 -27.58 -2.88 4.91
CA VAL A 233 -26.22 -3.05 5.41
C VAL A 233 -25.51 -1.70 5.42
N SER A 234 -24.83 -1.34 6.50
CA SER A 234 -23.97 -0.15 6.57
C SER A 234 -22.48 -0.50 6.38
N THR A 235 -21.62 0.49 6.11
CA THR A 235 -20.17 0.30 6.12
C THR A 235 -19.66 -0.21 7.47
N LYS A 236 -20.29 0.24 8.57
CA LYS A 236 -20.02 -0.25 9.95
C LYS A 236 -20.25 -1.75 10.05
N ASP A 237 -21.38 -2.25 9.56
CA ASP A 237 -21.72 -3.68 9.67
C ASP A 237 -20.72 -4.53 8.86
N ILE A 238 -20.40 -4.12 7.64
CA ILE A 238 -19.38 -4.78 6.80
C ILE A 238 -18.02 -4.81 7.49
N THR A 239 -17.59 -3.69 8.07
CA THR A 239 -16.31 -3.60 8.78
C THR A 239 -16.29 -4.48 10.04
N PHE A 240 -17.36 -4.49 10.82
CA PHE A 240 -17.42 -5.32 12.04
C PHE A 240 -17.47 -6.81 11.69
N ASP A 241 -18.20 -7.19 10.66
CA ASP A 241 -18.29 -8.59 10.22
C ASP A 241 -16.93 -9.10 9.73
N VAL A 242 -16.18 -8.33 8.94
CA VAL A 242 -14.84 -8.75 8.50
C VAL A 242 -13.84 -8.78 9.66
N ALA A 243 -13.94 -7.85 10.62
CA ALA A 243 -13.07 -7.85 11.80
C ALA A 243 -13.30 -9.11 12.66
N ARG A 244 -14.55 -9.56 12.85
CA ARG A 244 -14.85 -10.82 13.54
C ARG A 244 -14.33 -12.05 12.82
N GLN A 245 -14.19 -12.02 11.50
CA GLN A 245 -13.55 -13.12 10.76
C GLN A 245 -12.05 -13.26 11.05
N CYS A 246 -11.45 -12.27 11.71
CA CYS A 246 -10.07 -12.29 12.17
C CYS A 246 -9.92 -12.76 13.64
N ASP A 247 -11.03 -13.16 14.29
CA ASP A 247 -10.99 -13.86 15.58
C ASP A 247 -10.13 -15.13 15.48
N GLY A 248 -9.41 -15.46 16.54
CA GLY A 248 -8.57 -16.65 16.57
C GLY A 248 -7.44 -16.56 17.58
N THR A 249 -6.22 -16.88 17.14
CA THR A 249 -5.03 -17.01 18.00
C THR A 249 -4.74 -15.77 18.86
N TYR A 250 -5.12 -14.58 18.39
CA TYR A 250 -4.86 -13.31 19.08
C TYR A 250 -6.05 -12.79 19.89
N GLY A 251 -7.11 -13.59 20.03
CA GLY A 251 -8.32 -13.26 20.78
C GLY A 251 -9.54 -13.03 19.89
N SER A 252 -10.56 -12.43 20.48
CA SER A 252 -11.83 -12.10 19.81
C SER A 252 -12.06 -10.59 19.80
N TYR A 253 -12.53 -10.07 18.68
CA TYR A 253 -12.92 -8.67 18.52
C TYR A 253 -14.34 -8.38 19.00
N ASN A 254 -15.10 -9.40 19.45
CA ASN A 254 -16.51 -9.21 19.83
C ASN A 254 -16.72 -8.15 20.90
N HIS A 255 -15.91 -8.14 21.97
CA HIS A 255 -16.06 -7.16 23.04
C HIS A 255 -15.63 -5.74 22.62
N PRO A 256 -14.44 -5.52 22.02
CA PRO A 256 -14.08 -4.22 21.46
C PRO A 256 -15.09 -3.67 20.44
N ILE A 257 -15.61 -4.54 19.56
CA ILE A 257 -16.63 -4.16 18.58
C ILE A 257 -17.93 -3.76 19.27
N ALA A 258 -18.41 -4.52 20.25
CA ALA A 258 -19.63 -4.17 20.99
C ALA A 258 -19.49 -2.83 21.73
N LEU A 259 -18.32 -2.55 22.31
CA LEU A 259 -18.01 -1.27 22.94
C LEU A 259 -18.06 -0.12 21.92
N LEU A 260 -17.38 -0.28 20.78
CA LEU A 260 -17.36 0.73 19.72
C LEU A 260 -18.76 0.95 19.13
N ASP A 261 -19.54 -0.12 18.94
CA ASP A 261 -20.92 -0.03 18.46
C ASP A 261 -21.81 0.75 19.43
N SER A 262 -21.72 0.44 20.73
CA SER A 262 -22.43 1.17 21.78
C SER A 262 -22.06 2.65 21.80
N TYR A 263 -20.76 2.96 21.67
CA TYR A 263 -20.28 4.35 21.55
C TYR A 263 -20.87 5.05 20.33
N LEU A 264 -20.83 4.45 19.14
CA LEU A 264 -21.40 5.04 17.92
C LEU A 264 -22.92 5.23 18.02
N CYS A 265 -23.62 4.31 18.70
CA CYS A 265 -25.05 4.40 18.93
C CYS A 265 -25.45 5.44 19.98
N SER A 266 -24.52 5.87 20.84
CA SER A 266 -24.75 6.93 21.83
C SER A 266 -24.95 8.32 21.19
N PHE A 267 -24.49 8.52 19.95
CA PHE A 267 -24.73 9.74 19.19
C PHE A 267 -26.17 9.76 18.64
N PRO A 268 -26.83 10.93 18.59
CA PRO A 268 -28.12 11.07 17.93
C PRO A 268 -28.10 10.58 16.49
N SER A 269 -29.18 9.96 16.02
CA SER A 269 -29.33 9.63 14.60
C SER A 269 -29.33 10.90 13.77
N GLY A 270 -28.59 10.91 12.66
CA GLY A 270 -28.50 12.06 11.78
C GLY A 270 -27.14 12.18 11.08
N PRO A 271 -26.95 13.23 10.28
CA PRO A 271 -25.73 13.42 9.47
C PRO A 271 -24.48 13.69 10.32
N SER A 272 -24.64 14.09 11.58
CA SER A 272 -23.54 14.30 12.53
C SER A 272 -23.09 13.02 13.24
N ARG A 273 -23.82 11.90 13.09
CA ARG A 273 -23.41 10.63 13.69
C ARG A 273 -22.09 10.17 13.03
N PRO A 274 -21.05 9.85 13.81
CA PRO A 274 -19.82 9.29 13.25
C PRO A 274 -20.09 8.01 12.46
N THR A 275 -19.41 7.85 11.33
CA THR A 275 -19.53 6.66 10.47
C THR A 275 -18.18 5.96 10.33
N VAL A 276 -18.21 4.65 10.19
CA VAL A 276 -17.01 3.86 9.90
C VAL A 276 -16.69 3.99 8.41
N GLN A 277 -15.56 4.60 8.10
CA GLN A 277 -15.14 4.86 6.71
C GLN A 277 -14.00 3.96 6.24
N MET A 278 -13.28 3.31 7.16
CA MET A 278 -12.07 2.56 6.86
C MET A 278 -11.77 1.57 8.00
N VAL A 279 -11.05 0.49 7.68
CA VAL A 279 -10.53 -0.49 8.64
C VAL A 279 -9.06 -0.79 8.34
N VAL A 280 -8.28 -1.11 9.38
CA VAL A 280 -6.83 -1.33 9.33
C VAL A 280 -6.47 -2.64 10.00
#